data_AF-A0ABD6E9W3-F1
#
_entry.id   AF-A0ABD6E9W3-F1
#
_cell.length_a   1.000
_cell.length_b   1.000
_cell.length_c   1.000
_cell.angle_alpha   90.00
_cell.angle_beta   90.00
_cell.angle_gamma   90.00
#
_symmetry.space_group_name_H-M   'P 1'
#
loop_
_entity.id
_entity.type
_entity.pdbx_description
1 polymer ?
#
loop_
_entity_poly.entity_id
_entity_poly.type
_entity_poly.pdbx_seq_one_letter_code
_entity_poly.pdbx_strand_id
1 'polypeptide(L)'
;MKFSNNNFNRLIILTISAIMCLTALAMLPTVSAVPTTFDFGDLTLTSNGAFDSDYFCPIFDLTQSDITISFTYDGNGLLDGTGQHAWSELGVRTWNHYVDFNPNGAGIWFTADYLYSPNAFDPDVIPIFDMDDKLLLQKVGGQGEGAYNLPSVPPVSGDNHRFWWDRDGVDPYQNDECANTGGIYNIEIVLSATSSTDGTAYMTINGLSQGFEVDGNWNTIDIIPAGMTFTADMTKLRVFYGLYGYGGTHSVSFNDVTVTGTHVGCDVPVCRNVEDNIEYCTIQEAVDAGTTNNGETIEVYPVSVAGARVYKQLIITGSTSGTTIIDSGVHYGGGAPLTTAFHLDVGSDGTEIRDFTIECDQSSGYYFGIFSRGIDDVIIDSLIINDAVQGITNWGGSN
;
A
#
# COMPACT_ATOMS: atom_id res chain seq x y z
N MET A 1 26.43 -63.78 20.70
CA MET A 1 25.20 -63.00 20.93
C MET A 1 24.44 -62.97 19.61
N LYS A 2 23.39 -63.79 19.45
CA LYS A 2 22.59 -63.85 18.22
C LYS A 2 21.47 -62.82 18.35
N PHE A 3 21.60 -61.66 17.72
CA PHE A 3 20.46 -60.79 17.53
C PHE A 3 19.49 -61.50 16.59
N SER A 4 18.26 -61.72 17.06
CA SER A 4 17.19 -62.30 16.27
C SER A 4 16.93 -61.39 15.05
N ASN A 5 16.91 -61.97 13.85
CA ASN A 5 16.62 -61.26 12.59
C ASN A 5 15.32 -60.43 12.63
N ASN A 6 14.41 -60.72 13.56
CA ASN A 6 13.17 -59.98 13.73
C ASN A 6 13.37 -58.55 14.27
N ASN A 7 14.43 -58.29 15.03
CA ASN A 7 14.67 -56.95 15.59
C ASN A 7 15.30 -56.00 14.57
N PHE A 8 16.15 -56.53 13.67
CA PHE A 8 16.77 -55.73 12.62
C PHE A 8 15.75 -55.29 11.55
N ASN A 9 14.83 -56.19 11.17
CA ASN A 9 13.77 -55.88 10.22
C ASN A 9 12.75 -54.87 10.78
N ARG A 10 12.45 -54.91 12.09
CA ARG A 10 11.58 -53.91 12.73
C ARG A 10 12.20 -52.51 12.75
N LEU A 11 13.50 -52.42 13.00
CA LEU A 11 14.22 -51.15 13.00
C LEU A 11 14.24 -50.53 11.60
N ILE A 12 14.53 -51.31 10.55
CA ILE A 12 14.52 -50.82 9.16
C ILE A 12 13.13 -50.31 8.75
N ILE A 13 12.06 -51.04 9.10
CA ILE A 13 10.69 -50.62 8.76
C ILE A 13 10.32 -49.32 9.49
N LEU A 14 10.68 -49.17 10.77
CA LEU A 14 10.42 -47.93 11.51
C LEU A 14 11.21 -46.74 10.94
N THR A 15 12.47 -46.94 10.56
CA THR A 15 13.29 -45.88 9.97
C THR A 15 12.77 -45.45 8.60
N ILE A 16 12.36 -46.39 7.74
CA ILE A 16 11.78 -46.07 6.43
C ILE A 16 10.44 -45.35 6.60
N SER A 17 9.56 -45.79 7.50
CA SER A 17 8.29 -45.10 7.77
C SER A 17 8.50 -43.70 8.36
N ALA A 18 9.50 -43.52 9.23
CA ALA A 18 9.85 -42.21 9.77
C ALA A 18 10.38 -41.27 8.67
N ILE A 19 11.23 -41.77 7.77
CA ILE A 19 11.73 -41.00 6.62
C ILE A 19 10.58 -40.65 5.66
N MET A 20 9.68 -41.59 5.35
CA MET A 20 8.53 -41.32 4.49
C MET A 20 7.55 -40.30 5.11
N CYS A 21 7.31 -40.38 6.43
CA CYS A 21 6.53 -39.36 7.14
C CYS A 21 7.24 -37.99 7.11
N LEU A 22 8.57 -37.95 7.31
CA LEU A 22 9.32 -36.69 7.30
C LEU A 22 9.35 -36.06 5.90
N THR A 23 9.42 -36.86 4.83
CA THR A 23 9.30 -36.38 3.45
C THR A 23 7.88 -35.97 3.09
N ALA A 24 6.86 -36.62 3.66
CA ALA A 24 5.47 -36.26 3.45
C ALA A 24 5.09 -34.94 4.16
N LEU A 25 5.65 -34.67 5.34
CA LEU A 25 5.50 -33.37 6.01
C LEU A 25 6.21 -32.24 5.24
N ALA A 26 7.33 -32.52 4.55
CA ALA A 26 8.02 -31.54 3.72
C ALA A 26 7.33 -31.26 2.37
N MET A 27 6.28 -32.02 2.01
CA MET A 27 5.47 -31.83 0.80
C MET A 27 4.07 -31.29 1.11
N LEU A 28 3.80 -30.85 2.33
CA LEU A 28 2.58 -30.09 2.58
C LEU A 28 2.66 -28.80 1.75
N PRO A 29 1.63 -28.49 0.93
CA PRO A 29 1.61 -27.23 0.21
C PRO A 29 1.72 -26.11 1.25
N THR A 30 2.72 -25.24 1.08
CA THR A 30 2.73 -23.96 1.78
C THR A 30 1.44 -23.26 1.39
N VAL A 31 0.54 -23.08 2.35
CA VAL A 31 -0.63 -22.22 2.16
C VAL A 31 -0.06 -20.83 1.92
N SER A 32 -0.02 -20.40 0.66
CA SER A 32 0.36 -19.03 0.33
C SER A 32 -0.67 -18.13 1.00
N ALA A 33 -0.18 -17.18 1.79
CA ALA A 33 -1.05 -16.19 2.42
C ALA A 33 -1.82 -15.46 1.32
N VAL A 34 -3.13 -15.30 1.52
CA VAL A 34 -3.99 -14.63 0.54
C VAL A 34 -3.60 -13.14 0.54
N PRO A 35 -3.20 -12.56 -0.61
CA PRO A 35 -2.93 -11.13 -0.70
C PRO A 35 -4.16 -10.33 -0.27
N THR A 36 -3.95 -9.30 0.54
CA THR A 36 -4.98 -8.36 0.96
C THR A 36 -4.73 -7.02 0.29
N THR A 37 -5.81 -6.36 -0.14
CA THR A 37 -5.75 -5.00 -0.69
C THR A 37 -6.02 -3.99 0.42
N PHE A 38 -5.09 -3.07 0.63
CA PHE A 38 -5.22 -1.90 1.48
C PHE A 38 -5.53 -0.69 0.61
N ASP A 39 -6.55 0.08 1.00
CA ASP A 39 -6.89 1.36 0.39
C ASP A 39 -6.47 2.48 1.34
N PHE A 40 -5.45 3.24 0.92
CA PHE A 40 -4.91 4.37 1.67
C PHE A 40 -5.55 5.70 1.23
N GLY A 41 -6.42 5.68 0.21
CA GLY A 41 -7.10 6.86 -0.31
C GLY A 41 -6.16 7.88 -0.93
N ASP A 42 -6.51 9.15 -0.76
CA ASP A 42 -5.82 10.28 -1.37
C ASP A 42 -4.79 10.90 -0.42
N LEU A 43 -3.65 11.26 -0.99
CA LEU A 43 -2.57 11.96 -0.32
C LEU A 43 -2.17 13.18 -1.15
N THR A 44 -2.03 14.34 -0.52
CA THR A 44 -1.48 15.54 -1.16
C THR A 44 -0.25 16.01 -0.40
N LEU A 45 0.85 16.22 -1.13
CA LEU A 45 2.12 16.69 -0.60
C LEU A 45 2.37 18.12 -1.04
N THR A 46 3.07 18.91 -0.22
CA THR A 46 3.48 20.28 -0.53
C THR A 46 4.90 20.55 -0.07
N SER A 47 5.76 21.02 -0.98
CA SER A 47 7.17 21.30 -0.69
C SER A 47 7.59 22.68 -1.15
N ASN A 48 8.35 23.39 -0.31
CA ASN A 48 8.91 24.72 -0.58
C ASN A 48 10.41 24.82 -0.24
N GLY A 49 11.15 23.74 -0.48
CA GLY A 49 12.57 23.59 -0.15
C GLY A 49 12.85 22.61 0.99
N ALA A 50 11.82 21.96 1.53
CA ALA A 50 11.90 20.93 2.55
C ALA A 50 11.28 19.63 2.04
N PHE A 51 11.72 18.48 2.55
CA PHE A 51 11.09 17.20 2.27
C PHE A 51 9.71 17.18 2.90
N ASP A 52 8.70 16.79 2.11
CA ASP A 52 7.39 16.37 2.60
C ASP A 52 7.26 14.88 2.25
N SER A 53 7.57 14.02 3.22
CA SER A 53 7.70 12.57 3.01
C SER A 53 7.30 11.82 4.26
N ASP A 54 6.66 10.68 4.09
CA ASP A 54 6.25 9.78 5.17
C ASP A 54 5.99 8.38 4.59
N TYR A 55 5.35 7.50 5.35
CA TYR A 55 5.05 6.14 4.96
C TYR A 55 3.66 5.68 5.37
N PHE A 56 3.17 4.64 4.71
CA PHE A 56 2.01 3.88 5.17
C PHE A 56 2.48 2.83 6.18
N CYS A 57 1.73 2.69 7.27
CA CYS A 57 2.13 1.89 8.41
C CYS A 57 2.20 0.35 8.16
N PRO A 58 1.36 -0.27 7.31
CA PRO A 58 1.43 -1.71 7.02
C PRO A 58 2.78 -2.19 6.51
N ILE A 59 3.17 -3.38 6.94
CA ILE A 59 4.39 -4.10 6.52
C ILE A 59 3.99 -5.31 5.69
N PHE A 60 4.64 -5.47 4.54
CA PHE A 60 4.35 -6.50 3.55
C PHE A 60 5.51 -7.49 3.40
N ASP A 61 5.18 -8.76 3.14
CA ASP A 61 6.13 -9.83 2.83
C ASP A 61 6.00 -10.24 1.36
N LEU A 62 6.93 -9.73 0.54
CA LEU A 62 7.02 -10.00 -0.89
C LEU A 62 7.47 -11.44 -1.20
N THR A 63 7.97 -12.18 -0.21
CA THR A 63 8.32 -13.60 -0.40
C THR A 63 7.11 -14.53 -0.37
N GLN A 64 5.95 -14.04 0.11
CA GLN A 64 4.70 -14.81 0.20
C GLN A 64 3.79 -14.59 -1.00
N SER A 65 3.80 -13.38 -1.56
CA SER A 65 3.07 -13.00 -2.76
C SER A 65 3.68 -11.74 -3.39
N ASP A 66 3.38 -11.51 -4.67
CA ASP A 66 3.71 -10.25 -5.33
C ASP A 66 3.01 -9.07 -4.64
N ILE A 67 3.66 -7.91 -4.65
CA ILE A 67 3.04 -6.64 -4.22
C ILE A 67 2.65 -5.87 -5.47
N THR A 68 1.41 -5.38 -5.52
CA THR A 68 0.95 -4.42 -6.53
C THR A 68 0.59 -3.12 -5.84
N ILE A 69 1.23 -2.02 -6.26
CA ILE A 69 0.90 -0.67 -5.83
C ILE A 69 0.21 0.02 -7.00
N SER A 70 -0.98 0.56 -6.78
CA SER A 70 -1.74 1.30 -7.79
C SER A 70 -2.17 2.65 -7.25
N PHE A 71 -2.04 3.71 -8.05
CA PHE A 71 -2.46 5.07 -7.69
C PHE A 71 -2.61 5.95 -8.93
N THR A 72 -3.34 7.06 -8.78
CA THR A 72 -3.37 8.14 -9.77
C THR A 72 -2.43 9.25 -9.33
N TYR A 73 -1.37 9.49 -10.10
CA TYR A 73 -0.46 10.63 -9.90
C TYR A 73 -1.05 11.89 -10.55
N ASP A 74 -1.14 12.97 -9.80
CA ASP A 74 -1.49 14.32 -10.28
C ASP A 74 -0.32 15.29 -10.02
N GLY A 75 0.34 15.70 -11.10
CA GLY A 75 1.49 16.60 -11.11
C GLY A 75 1.16 18.06 -11.39
N ASN A 76 -0.13 18.45 -11.44
CA ASN A 76 -0.53 19.81 -11.86
C ASN A 76 -0.12 20.93 -10.88
N GLY A 77 0.31 20.58 -9.67
CA GLY A 77 0.84 21.54 -8.70
C GLY A 77 2.35 21.78 -8.79
N LEU A 78 3.05 21.14 -9.73
CA LEU A 78 4.48 21.36 -9.97
C LEU A 78 4.71 22.69 -10.68
N LEU A 79 5.85 23.33 -10.40
CA LEU A 79 6.24 24.61 -10.99
C LEU A 79 7.55 24.48 -11.77
N ASP A 80 7.59 24.99 -12.98
CA ASP A 80 8.72 24.87 -13.92
C ASP A 80 9.35 26.22 -14.25
N GLY A 81 9.15 27.26 -13.43
CA GLY A 81 9.78 28.56 -13.64
C GLY A 81 11.32 28.52 -13.50
N THR A 82 11.97 29.65 -13.78
CA THR A 82 13.43 29.77 -13.64
C THR A 82 13.89 29.44 -12.21
N GLY A 83 14.72 28.40 -12.07
CA GLY A 83 15.27 27.95 -10.78
C GLY A 83 14.30 27.12 -9.94
N GLN A 84 13.18 26.69 -10.51
CA GLN A 84 12.17 25.84 -9.89
C GLN A 84 12.33 24.41 -10.38
N HIS A 85 12.28 23.46 -9.45
CA HIS A 85 12.33 22.05 -9.77
C HIS A 85 11.81 21.21 -8.61
N ALA A 86 11.31 20.00 -8.88
CA ALA A 86 10.88 19.08 -7.85
C ALA A 86 10.95 17.62 -8.30
N TRP A 87 11.02 16.73 -7.31
CA TRP A 87 10.91 15.28 -7.47
C TRP A 87 9.84 14.76 -6.53
N SER A 88 8.99 13.87 -7.03
CA SER A 88 8.07 13.10 -6.20
C SER A 88 8.31 11.60 -6.36
N GLU A 89 7.97 10.84 -5.34
CA GLU A 89 8.17 9.40 -5.31
C GLU A 89 7.12 8.67 -4.49
N LEU A 90 6.84 7.43 -4.89
CA LEU A 90 6.01 6.48 -4.15
C LEU A 90 6.53 5.07 -4.46
N GLY A 91 6.79 4.27 -3.43
CA GLY A 91 7.36 2.94 -3.62
C GLY A 91 7.44 2.11 -2.37
N VAL A 92 8.30 1.08 -2.39
CA VAL A 92 8.59 0.24 -1.22
C VAL A 92 10.04 0.38 -0.77
N ARG A 93 10.24 0.27 0.53
CA ARG A 93 11.56 0.17 1.15
C ARG A 93 11.58 -0.86 2.26
N THR A 94 12.78 -1.27 2.68
CA THR A 94 12.96 -2.04 3.92
C THR A 94 12.31 -1.31 5.09
N TRP A 95 11.51 -2.00 5.90
CA TRP A 95 10.66 -1.39 6.93
C TRP A 95 11.43 -0.50 7.93
N ASN A 96 12.60 -0.94 8.39
CA ASN A 96 13.41 -0.22 9.39
C ASN A 96 14.45 0.73 8.78
N HIS A 97 14.30 1.10 7.51
CA HIS A 97 15.11 2.15 6.92
C HIS A 97 14.77 3.51 7.55
N TYR A 98 15.76 4.37 7.72
CA TYR A 98 15.68 5.61 8.52
C TYR A 98 15.31 6.86 7.72
N VAL A 99 15.05 6.70 6.41
CA VAL A 99 14.72 7.78 5.48
C VAL A 99 13.59 7.32 4.57
N ASP A 100 12.60 8.21 4.42
CA ASP A 100 11.42 8.08 3.56
C ASP A 100 11.52 8.86 2.25
N PHE A 101 12.59 9.63 2.04
CA PHE A 101 12.88 10.24 0.76
C PHE A 101 14.19 9.73 0.16
N ASN A 102 14.13 9.05 -0.99
CA ASN A 102 15.24 8.40 -1.66
C ASN A 102 16.00 7.43 -0.72
N PRO A 103 15.43 6.24 -0.43
CA PRO A 103 16.02 5.27 0.50
C PRO A 103 17.33 4.62 -0.01
N ASN A 104 17.86 5.07 -1.14
CA ASN A 104 19.22 4.83 -1.63
C ASN A 104 19.71 3.37 -1.52
N GLY A 105 19.06 2.49 -2.28
CA GLY A 105 19.41 1.07 -2.40
C GLY A 105 18.69 0.14 -1.43
N ALA A 106 17.86 0.67 -0.53
CA ALA A 106 17.05 -0.10 0.40
C ALA A 106 15.58 -0.23 -0.04
N GLY A 107 15.32 -0.24 -1.35
CA GLY A 107 13.98 -0.23 -1.91
C GLY A 107 13.93 0.05 -3.40
N ILE A 108 12.72 0.26 -3.90
CA ILE A 108 12.44 0.69 -5.27
C ILE A 108 11.16 1.51 -5.28
N TRP A 109 11.12 2.54 -6.14
CA TRP A 109 10.02 3.48 -6.19
C TRP A 109 9.77 3.99 -7.59
N PHE A 110 8.51 4.36 -7.86
CA PHE A 110 8.17 5.31 -8.90
C PHE A 110 8.78 6.66 -8.52
N THR A 111 9.35 7.36 -9.49
CA THR A 111 9.66 8.76 -9.39
C THR A 111 9.06 9.52 -10.57
N ALA A 112 8.52 10.70 -10.26
CA ALA A 112 8.26 11.73 -11.25
C ALA A 112 9.32 12.82 -11.12
N ASP A 113 9.87 13.16 -12.28
CA ASP A 113 10.78 14.27 -12.54
C ASP A 113 10.24 14.99 -13.80
N TYR A 114 10.83 16.10 -14.21
CA TYR A 114 10.46 16.81 -15.43
C TYR A 114 11.68 17.47 -16.07
N LEU A 115 11.54 17.91 -17.33
CA LEU A 115 12.64 18.56 -18.01
C LEU A 115 13.11 19.80 -17.22
N TYR A 116 14.42 19.87 -16.95
CA TYR A 116 15.04 20.97 -16.21
C TYR A 116 15.17 22.22 -17.10
N SER A 117 14.05 22.74 -17.58
CA SER A 117 13.97 23.95 -18.39
C SER A 117 12.78 24.80 -17.98
N PRO A 118 12.93 26.15 -17.97
CA PRO A 118 11.81 27.03 -17.81
C PRO A 118 10.73 26.77 -18.86
N ASN A 119 9.45 26.78 -18.44
CA ASN A 119 8.30 26.65 -19.33
C ASN A 119 8.20 25.27 -20.00
N ALA A 120 8.64 24.22 -19.30
CA ALA A 120 8.44 22.82 -19.69
C ALA A 120 6.96 22.37 -19.60
N PHE A 121 6.07 23.18 -19.02
CA PHE A 121 4.63 22.91 -18.98
C PHE A 121 3.80 23.94 -19.78
N ASP A 122 4.45 24.85 -20.52
CA ASP A 122 3.76 25.81 -21.37
C ASP A 122 3.37 25.16 -22.71
N PRO A 123 2.22 25.53 -23.32
CA PRO A 123 1.80 24.93 -24.58
C PRO A 123 2.85 25.00 -25.69
N ASP A 124 3.08 23.86 -26.33
CA ASP A 124 4.09 23.66 -27.38
C ASP A 124 4.08 24.80 -28.42
N VAL A 125 5.13 25.63 -28.40
CA VAL A 125 5.37 26.66 -29.43
C VAL A 125 6.32 26.17 -30.52
N ILE A 126 7.14 25.14 -30.25
CA ILE A 126 8.03 24.48 -31.22
C ILE A 126 8.10 22.97 -30.90
N PRO A 127 7.56 22.08 -31.77
CA PRO A 127 7.24 20.69 -31.44
C PRO A 127 8.45 19.75 -31.57
N ILE A 128 9.59 20.07 -30.95
CA ILE A 128 10.76 19.18 -30.99
C ILE A 128 11.27 19.01 -29.56
N PHE A 129 10.98 17.87 -28.95
CA PHE A 129 11.38 17.49 -27.59
C PHE A 129 10.62 18.23 -26.47
N ASP A 130 9.30 18.36 -26.62
CA ASP A 130 8.42 18.73 -25.50
C ASP A 130 8.14 17.48 -24.68
N MET A 131 8.96 17.32 -23.64
CA MET A 131 8.99 16.15 -22.79
C MET A 131 8.78 16.63 -21.36
N ASP A 132 7.52 16.84 -21.00
CA ASP A 132 7.13 17.51 -19.76
C ASP A 132 7.47 16.63 -18.57
N ASP A 133 6.86 15.46 -18.48
CA ASP A 133 6.95 14.59 -17.32
C ASP A 133 7.80 13.36 -17.61
N LYS A 134 8.80 13.16 -16.77
CA LYS A 134 9.61 11.95 -16.75
C LYS A 134 9.17 11.04 -15.61
N LEU A 135 8.58 9.91 -15.97
CA LEU A 135 8.07 8.92 -15.04
C LEU A 135 8.92 7.64 -15.14
N LEU A 136 9.57 7.21 -14.06
CA LEU A 136 10.42 6.02 -14.08
C LEU A 136 10.50 5.31 -12.72
N LEU A 137 11.11 4.12 -12.71
CA LEU A 137 11.53 3.43 -11.50
C LEU A 137 12.94 3.87 -11.10
N GLN A 138 13.15 4.06 -9.80
CA GLN A 138 14.47 4.28 -9.22
C GLN A 138 14.68 3.36 -8.00
N LYS A 139 15.93 2.95 -7.78
CA LYS A 139 16.39 2.33 -6.52
C LYS A 139 17.49 3.13 -5.84
N VAL A 140 18.05 4.12 -6.56
CA VAL A 140 18.98 5.14 -6.06
C VAL A 140 18.60 6.44 -6.72
N GLY A 141 18.49 7.52 -5.95
CA GLY A 141 18.11 8.83 -6.48
C GLY A 141 19.04 9.31 -7.60
N GLY A 142 18.44 9.91 -8.62
CA GLY A 142 19.13 10.41 -9.81
C GLY A 142 19.51 9.32 -10.82
N GLN A 143 19.05 8.08 -10.63
CA GLN A 143 19.16 7.06 -11.67
C GLN A 143 18.22 7.38 -12.83
N GLY A 144 18.74 7.28 -14.05
CA GLY A 144 17.93 7.38 -15.28
C GLY A 144 17.65 6.02 -15.90
N GLU A 145 17.23 6.06 -17.16
CA GLU A 145 16.81 4.92 -17.98
C GLU A 145 17.92 3.86 -18.12
N GLY A 146 19.19 4.27 -18.08
CA GLY A 146 20.35 3.35 -18.11
C GLY A 146 20.50 2.47 -16.87
N ALA A 147 19.73 2.70 -15.80
CA ALA A 147 19.73 1.86 -14.60
C ALA A 147 18.79 0.64 -14.72
N TYR A 148 17.91 0.62 -15.73
CA TYR A 148 17.07 -0.53 -16.03
C TYR A 148 17.93 -1.71 -16.46
N ASN A 149 17.53 -2.90 -16.04
CA ASN A 149 18.30 -4.12 -16.27
C ASN A 149 17.45 -5.36 -16.49
N LEU A 150 16.12 -5.20 -16.61
CA LEU A 150 15.20 -6.28 -16.93
C LEU A 150 14.46 -6.01 -18.24
N PRO A 151 14.25 -7.07 -19.06
CA PRO A 151 14.85 -8.41 -18.89
C PRO A 151 16.34 -8.45 -19.22
N SER A 152 16.89 -7.37 -19.78
CA SER A 152 18.33 -7.15 -19.97
C SER A 152 18.64 -5.67 -19.85
N VAL A 153 19.92 -5.32 -19.73
CA VAL A 153 20.38 -3.93 -19.82
C VAL A 153 20.00 -3.37 -21.21
N PRO A 154 19.39 -2.18 -21.28
CA PRO A 154 19.04 -1.55 -22.55
C PRO A 154 20.27 -1.37 -23.43
N PRO A 155 20.21 -1.69 -24.73
CA PRO A 155 21.33 -1.49 -25.64
C PRO A 155 21.65 0.02 -25.81
N VAL A 156 20.63 0.87 -25.78
CA VAL A 156 20.72 2.34 -25.83
C VAL A 156 19.65 2.93 -24.90
N SER A 157 20.05 3.58 -23.81
CA SER A 157 19.09 4.08 -22.81
C SER A 157 18.24 5.26 -23.28
N GLY A 158 18.67 5.96 -24.33
CA GLY A 158 17.93 7.06 -24.94
C GLY A 158 16.79 6.62 -25.86
N ASP A 159 16.81 5.36 -26.32
CA ASP A 159 15.79 4.81 -27.22
C ASP A 159 14.68 4.18 -26.38
N ASN A 160 14.08 5.01 -25.52
CA ASN A 160 13.09 4.59 -24.54
C ASN A 160 11.67 4.96 -24.98
N HIS A 161 10.70 4.19 -24.49
CA HIS A 161 9.28 4.38 -24.76
C HIS A 161 8.53 4.48 -23.43
N ARG A 162 7.63 5.47 -23.34
CA ARG A 162 6.72 5.67 -22.20
C ARG A 162 7.44 5.99 -20.87
N PHE A 163 8.61 6.60 -20.98
CA PHE A 163 9.31 7.23 -19.86
C PHE A 163 9.01 8.73 -19.78
N TRP A 164 8.75 9.33 -20.94
CA TRP A 164 8.46 10.74 -21.09
C TRP A 164 7.06 10.90 -21.62
N TRP A 165 6.33 11.81 -21.00
CA TRP A 165 4.92 12.06 -21.23
C TRP A 165 4.69 13.55 -21.37
N ASP A 166 3.79 13.91 -22.25
CA ASP A 166 3.45 15.29 -22.59
C ASP A 166 2.08 15.64 -21.97
N ARG A 167 2.00 16.80 -21.32
CA ARG A 167 0.79 17.31 -20.67
C ARG A 167 -0.13 17.97 -21.67
N ASP A 168 0.38 18.73 -22.64
CA ASP A 168 -0.39 19.68 -23.43
C ASP A 168 0.05 19.86 -24.89
N GLY A 169 0.48 18.78 -25.53
CA GLY A 169 0.81 18.82 -26.94
C GLY A 169 0.62 17.48 -27.66
N VAL A 170 1.19 17.39 -28.84
CA VAL A 170 1.57 16.11 -29.44
C VAL A 170 2.96 16.32 -30.00
N ASP A 171 3.98 15.91 -29.26
CA ASP A 171 5.32 15.81 -29.83
C ASP A 171 5.26 14.85 -31.04
N PRO A 172 5.67 15.28 -32.25
CA PRO A 172 5.64 14.47 -33.47
C PRO A 172 6.54 13.22 -33.43
N TYR A 173 7.39 13.09 -32.41
CA TYR A 173 8.23 11.94 -32.12
C TYR A 173 7.67 11.03 -31.02
N GLN A 174 6.58 11.43 -30.35
CA GLN A 174 5.81 10.59 -29.43
C GLN A 174 4.61 9.96 -30.14
N ASN A 175 4.08 8.90 -29.54
CA ASN A 175 2.82 8.31 -29.93
C ASN A 175 1.66 9.02 -29.22
N ASP A 176 0.49 9.07 -29.87
CA ASP A 176 -0.71 9.75 -29.33
C ASP A 176 -1.09 9.27 -27.91
N GLU A 177 -0.70 8.04 -27.52
CA GLU A 177 -0.98 7.52 -26.17
C GLU A 177 -0.12 8.13 -25.05
N CYS A 178 0.99 8.83 -25.34
CA CYS A 178 1.84 9.49 -24.33
C CYS A 178 1.62 11.01 -24.24
N ALA A 179 0.68 11.56 -25.00
CA ALA A 179 0.48 12.99 -25.17
C ALA A 179 -0.87 13.47 -24.61
N ASN A 180 -1.02 14.78 -24.38
CA ASN A 180 -2.22 15.42 -23.82
C ASN A 180 -2.71 14.78 -22.51
N THR A 181 -1.80 14.37 -21.64
CA THR A 181 -2.15 13.69 -20.39
C THR A 181 -2.74 14.61 -19.34
N GLY A 182 -2.56 15.93 -19.48
CA GLY A 182 -2.96 16.91 -18.48
C GLY A 182 -2.26 16.74 -17.13
N GLY A 183 -1.07 16.10 -17.11
CA GLY A 183 -0.30 15.85 -15.89
C GLY A 183 -0.90 14.81 -14.95
N ILE A 184 -1.81 13.95 -15.44
CA ILE A 184 -2.51 12.94 -14.65
C ILE A 184 -2.24 11.54 -15.21
N TYR A 185 -1.82 10.61 -14.34
CA TYR A 185 -1.35 9.29 -14.74
C TYR A 185 -1.83 8.19 -13.82
N ASN A 186 -2.36 7.11 -14.38
CA ASN A 186 -2.65 5.89 -13.63
C ASN A 186 -1.38 5.04 -13.56
N ILE A 187 -0.79 4.89 -12.38
CA ILE A 187 0.45 4.15 -12.17
C ILE A 187 0.13 2.80 -11.54
N GLU A 188 0.76 1.75 -12.05
CA GLU A 188 0.80 0.44 -11.40
C GLU A 188 2.24 -0.04 -11.33
N ILE A 189 2.70 -0.37 -10.12
CA ILE A 189 4.01 -0.98 -9.87
C ILE A 189 3.79 -2.41 -9.38
N VAL A 190 4.30 -3.38 -10.12
CA VAL A 190 4.27 -4.79 -9.74
C VAL A 190 5.66 -5.21 -9.29
N LEU A 191 5.74 -5.72 -8.07
CA LEU A 191 6.97 -6.21 -7.46
C LEU A 191 6.88 -7.72 -7.24
N SER A 192 8.01 -8.39 -7.42
CA SER A 192 8.16 -9.83 -7.15
C SER A 192 9.48 -10.11 -6.46
N ALA A 193 9.48 -10.98 -5.45
CA ALA A 193 10.71 -11.45 -4.82
C ALA A 193 11.38 -12.54 -5.68
N THR A 194 12.70 -12.45 -5.81
CA THR A 194 13.54 -13.52 -6.39
C THR A 194 14.35 -14.25 -5.31
N SER A 195 14.52 -13.60 -4.16
CA SER A 195 15.11 -14.15 -2.94
C SER A 195 14.53 -13.40 -1.72
N SER A 196 14.98 -13.71 -0.51
CA SER A 196 14.65 -12.91 0.68
C SER A 196 15.26 -11.50 0.67
N THR A 197 16.23 -11.23 -0.23
CA THR A 197 16.98 -9.96 -0.29
C THR A 197 16.87 -9.22 -1.62
N ASP A 198 16.40 -9.90 -2.67
CA ASP A 198 16.42 -9.40 -4.04
C ASP A 198 15.04 -9.55 -4.68
N GLY A 199 14.61 -8.52 -5.39
CA GLY A 199 13.34 -8.48 -6.08
C GLY A 199 13.46 -7.86 -7.47
N THR A 200 12.36 -7.92 -8.21
CA THR A 200 12.18 -7.25 -9.49
C THR A 200 10.96 -6.34 -9.42
N ALA A 201 11.00 -5.21 -10.11
CA ALA A 201 9.84 -4.34 -10.27
C ALA A 201 9.64 -3.99 -11.74
N TYR A 202 8.37 -3.94 -12.14
CA TYR A 202 7.90 -3.43 -13.41
C TYR A 202 6.84 -2.35 -13.14
N MET A 203 6.73 -1.40 -14.06
CA MET A 203 5.76 -0.32 -13.94
C MET A 203 4.98 -0.17 -15.23
N THR A 204 3.69 0.10 -15.09
CA THR A 204 2.84 0.58 -16.18
C THR A 204 2.30 1.96 -15.86
N ILE A 205 2.04 2.72 -16.91
CA ILE A 205 1.49 4.07 -16.84
C ILE A 205 0.32 4.11 -17.84
N ASN A 206 -0.87 4.45 -17.36
CA ASN A 206 -2.11 4.38 -18.14
C ASN A 206 -2.35 3.01 -18.79
N GLY A 207 -1.95 1.93 -18.09
CA GLY A 207 -2.03 0.55 -18.57
C GLY A 207 -0.99 0.18 -19.63
N LEU A 208 -0.03 1.06 -19.92
CA LEU A 208 1.03 0.84 -20.89
C LEU A 208 2.36 0.53 -20.20
N SER A 209 2.98 -0.60 -20.54
CA SER A 209 4.31 -0.95 -20.03
C SER A 209 5.38 -0.03 -20.62
N GLN A 210 6.33 0.38 -19.78
CA GLN A 210 7.55 1.04 -20.24
C GLN A 210 8.45 0.08 -21.00
N GLY A 211 9.31 0.60 -21.88
CA GLY A 211 10.45 -0.18 -22.34
C GLY A 211 11.34 0.52 -23.35
N PHE A 212 12.11 -0.27 -24.09
CA PHE A 212 13.17 0.22 -24.96
C PHE A 212 12.99 -0.32 -26.37
N GLU A 213 13.32 0.51 -27.34
CA GLU A 213 13.42 0.12 -28.74
C GLU A 213 14.59 -0.90 -28.88
N VAL A 214 14.37 -1.97 -29.63
CA VAL A 214 15.38 -3.03 -29.85
C VAL A 214 15.64 -3.40 -31.31
N ASP A 215 14.79 -3.00 -32.26
CA ASP A 215 14.85 -3.43 -33.67
C ASP A 215 15.05 -2.29 -34.70
N GLY A 216 15.18 -1.06 -34.22
CA GLY A 216 15.36 0.16 -34.99
C GLY A 216 14.08 0.69 -35.65
N ASN A 217 12.91 0.14 -35.34
CA ASN A 217 11.64 0.56 -35.93
C ASN A 217 10.68 1.15 -34.90
N TRP A 218 10.75 2.47 -34.77
CA TRP A 218 9.89 3.31 -33.93
C TRP A 218 8.37 3.21 -34.23
N ASN A 219 7.97 2.59 -35.36
CA ASN A 219 6.56 2.38 -35.71
C ASN A 219 6.02 1.01 -35.27
N THR A 220 6.88 0.07 -34.87
CA THR A 220 6.47 -1.21 -34.29
C THR A 220 6.76 -1.16 -32.81
N ILE A 221 5.73 -0.84 -32.02
CA ILE A 221 5.78 -0.78 -30.56
C ILE A 221 5.85 -2.23 -30.01
N ASP A 222 6.84 -3.01 -30.43
CA ASP A 222 7.18 -4.31 -29.84
C ASP A 222 8.04 -4.04 -28.59
N ILE A 223 7.39 -3.49 -27.57
CA ILE A 223 8.03 -3.16 -26.31
C ILE A 223 8.13 -4.43 -25.46
N ILE A 224 9.35 -4.84 -25.17
CA ILE A 224 9.63 -5.75 -24.05
C ILE A 224 9.52 -4.91 -22.77
N PRO A 225 8.64 -5.26 -21.81
CA PRO A 225 8.48 -4.49 -20.58
C PRO A 225 9.81 -4.32 -19.86
N ALA A 226 10.22 -3.06 -19.65
CA ALA A 226 11.43 -2.77 -18.92
C ALA A 226 11.16 -2.74 -17.41
N GLY A 227 12.09 -3.32 -16.67
CA GLY A 227 12.04 -3.32 -15.21
C GLY A 227 13.42 -3.16 -14.58
N MET A 228 13.42 -3.18 -13.25
CA MET A 228 14.62 -3.07 -12.44
C MET A 228 14.67 -4.16 -11.38
N THR A 229 15.87 -4.72 -11.17
CA THR A 229 16.14 -5.48 -9.94
C THR A 229 16.39 -4.51 -8.78
N PHE A 230 16.03 -4.89 -7.56
CA PHE A 230 16.29 -4.08 -6.37
C PHE A 230 16.62 -4.95 -5.16
N THR A 231 17.21 -4.33 -4.14
CA THR A 231 17.61 -4.97 -2.88
C THR A 231 16.86 -4.34 -1.71
N ALA A 232 16.37 -5.18 -0.80
CA ALA A 232 15.68 -4.80 0.42
C ALA A 232 15.50 -6.04 1.33
N ASP A 233 14.87 -5.89 2.49
CA ASP A 233 14.32 -7.04 3.21
C ASP A 233 12.97 -7.42 2.60
N MET A 234 12.94 -8.43 1.72
CA MET A 234 11.71 -8.82 1.02
C MET A 234 10.67 -9.42 1.97
N THR A 235 11.04 -9.79 3.19
CA THR A 235 10.10 -10.29 4.20
C THR A 235 9.39 -9.18 4.95
N LYS A 236 9.90 -7.95 4.87
CA LYS A 236 9.38 -6.78 5.59
C LYS A 236 9.63 -5.49 4.82
N LEU A 237 8.75 -5.23 3.87
CA LEU A 237 8.69 -4.01 3.08
C LEU A 237 7.63 -3.06 3.64
N ARG A 238 7.88 -1.77 3.52
CA ARG A 238 6.94 -0.71 3.83
C ARG A 238 6.77 0.21 2.63
N VAL A 239 5.55 0.66 2.38
CA VAL A 239 5.23 1.62 1.33
C VAL A 239 5.51 3.03 1.84
N PHE A 240 6.23 3.82 1.05
CA PHE A 240 6.62 5.19 1.39
C PHE A 240 6.29 6.14 0.25
N TYR A 241 6.28 7.43 0.55
CA TYR A 241 6.03 8.49 -0.41
C TYR A 241 6.80 9.76 -0.05
N GLY A 242 7.01 10.63 -1.04
CA GLY A 242 7.56 11.94 -0.75
C GLY A 242 7.58 12.92 -1.91
N LEU A 243 7.81 14.18 -1.57
CA LEU A 243 7.99 15.31 -2.44
C LEU A 243 9.16 16.16 -1.93
N TYR A 244 10.07 16.51 -2.83
CA TYR A 244 11.09 17.51 -2.59
C TYR A 244 11.14 18.48 -3.76
N GLY A 245 10.77 19.73 -3.52
CA GLY A 245 10.80 20.80 -4.51
C GLY A 245 11.49 22.05 -3.98
N TYR A 246 12.06 22.85 -4.88
CA TYR A 246 12.68 24.15 -4.56
C TYR A 246 12.37 25.19 -5.63
N GLY A 247 12.74 26.45 -5.35
CA GLY A 247 12.49 27.60 -6.23
C GLY A 247 11.03 28.10 -6.25
N GLY A 248 10.12 27.36 -5.64
CA GLY A 248 8.70 27.67 -5.51
C GLY A 248 8.03 26.75 -4.49
N THR A 249 6.72 26.90 -4.32
CA THR A 249 5.91 25.92 -3.57
C THR A 249 5.28 24.98 -4.59
N HIS A 250 5.67 23.71 -4.53
CA HIS A 250 5.18 22.65 -5.39
C HIS A 250 4.16 21.81 -4.63
N SER A 251 3.22 21.22 -5.33
CA SER A 251 2.34 20.19 -4.79
C SER A 251 2.11 19.05 -5.78
N VAL A 252 1.91 17.85 -5.25
CA VAL A 252 1.49 16.67 -6.02
C VAL A 252 0.43 15.94 -5.22
N SER A 253 -0.44 15.20 -5.92
CA SER A 253 -1.39 14.30 -5.28
C SER A 253 -1.19 12.87 -5.77
N PHE A 254 -1.22 11.93 -4.84
CA PHE A 254 -1.35 10.50 -5.10
C PHE A 254 -2.76 10.12 -4.69
N ASN A 255 -3.63 9.92 -5.66
CA ASN A 255 -5.05 9.63 -5.41
C ASN A 255 -5.32 8.13 -5.54
N ASP A 256 -6.32 7.65 -4.82
CA ASP A 256 -6.76 6.25 -4.83
C ASP A 256 -5.58 5.26 -4.61
N VAL A 257 -4.70 5.55 -3.65
CA VAL A 257 -3.52 4.72 -3.40
C VAL A 257 -3.96 3.39 -2.82
N THR A 258 -3.75 2.32 -3.58
CA THR A 258 -4.05 0.96 -3.15
C THR A 258 -2.81 0.08 -3.20
N VAL A 259 -2.70 -0.84 -2.25
CA VAL A 259 -1.60 -1.80 -2.16
C VAL A 259 -2.14 -3.19 -1.91
N THR A 260 -1.92 -4.09 -2.86
CA THR A 260 -2.27 -5.50 -2.73
C THR A 260 -1.01 -6.30 -2.44
N GLY A 261 -1.00 -7.07 -1.36
CA GLY A 261 0.13 -7.94 -1.00
C GLY A 261 -0.12 -8.73 0.29
N THR A 262 0.86 -9.54 0.69
CA THR A 262 0.78 -10.26 1.98
C THR A 262 1.17 -9.35 3.13
N HIS A 263 0.21 -8.97 3.97
CA HIS A 263 0.45 -8.21 5.19
C HIS A 263 1.01 -9.09 6.31
N VAL A 264 2.05 -8.60 6.99
CA VAL A 264 2.74 -9.32 8.08
C VAL A 264 2.89 -8.53 9.37
N GLY A 265 2.31 -7.32 9.45
CA GLY A 265 2.25 -6.54 10.67
C GLY A 265 2.48 -5.04 10.44
N CYS A 266 2.79 -4.32 11.51
CA CYS A 266 2.93 -2.87 11.50
C CYS A 266 4.02 -2.35 12.45
N ASP A 267 4.40 -1.08 12.30
CA ASP A 267 5.44 -0.47 13.14
C ASP A 267 4.96 -0.12 14.55
N VAL A 268 3.79 0.51 14.61
CA VAL A 268 3.15 0.98 15.85
C VAL A 268 1.78 0.33 15.91
N PRO A 269 1.71 -0.93 16.34
CA PRO A 269 0.44 -1.64 16.41
C PRO A 269 -0.50 -0.96 17.39
N VAL A 270 -1.76 -0.80 16.98
CA VAL A 270 -2.85 -0.34 17.87
C VAL A 270 -3.78 -1.48 18.24
N CYS A 271 -3.78 -2.56 17.46
CA CYS A 271 -4.56 -3.74 17.74
C CYS A 271 -3.93 -4.98 17.11
N ARG A 272 -4.46 -6.14 17.47
CA ARG A 272 -4.13 -7.41 16.84
C ARG A 272 -5.38 -8.26 16.67
N ASN A 273 -5.37 -9.12 15.66
CA ASN A 273 -6.27 -10.26 15.63
C ASN A 273 -5.68 -11.36 16.53
N VAL A 274 -6.47 -11.85 17.49
CA VAL A 274 -6.00 -12.78 18.53
C VAL A 274 -5.72 -14.18 17.95
N GLU A 275 -6.45 -14.56 16.92
CA GLU A 275 -6.42 -15.89 16.33
C GLU A 275 -5.20 -16.11 15.42
N ASP A 276 -4.82 -15.10 14.62
CA ASP A 276 -3.65 -15.16 13.73
C ASP A 276 -2.41 -14.44 14.29
N ASN A 277 -2.57 -13.65 15.36
CA ASN A 277 -1.54 -12.82 15.98
C ASN A 277 -0.87 -11.82 15.01
N ILE A 278 -1.61 -11.40 13.97
CA ILE A 278 -1.22 -10.29 13.11
C ILE A 278 -1.58 -8.98 13.82
N GLU A 279 -0.64 -8.05 13.86
CA GLU A 279 -0.86 -6.72 14.40
C GLU A 279 -1.22 -5.72 13.29
N TYR A 280 -2.04 -4.73 13.62
CA TYR A 280 -2.57 -3.72 12.69
C TYR A 280 -2.40 -2.30 13.24
N CYS A 281 -2.26 -1.32 12.36
CA CYS A 281 -2.08 0.09 12.70
C CYS A 281 -3.40 0.80 12.99
N THR A 282 -4.51 0.26 12.49
CA THR A 282 -5.85 0.76 12.78
C THR A 282 -6.81 -0.40 13.05
N ILE A 283 -7.91 -0.11 13.76
CA ILE A 283 -8.99 -1.09 13.91
C ILE A 283 -9.61 -1.40 12.54
N GLN A 284 -9.73 -0.40 11.66
CA GLN A 284 -10.28 -0.59 10.31
C GLN A 284 -9.46 -1.58 9.48
N GLU A 285 -8.13 -1.48 9.50
CA GLU A 285 -7.25 -2.45 8.83
C GLU A 285 -7.46 -3.88 9.33
N ALA A 286 -7.61 -4.05 10.65
CA ALA A 286 -7.86 -5.37 11.23
C ALA A 286 -9.22 -5.93 10.79
N VAL A 287 -10.26 -5.10 10.70
CA VAL A 287 -11.58 -5.47 10.17
C VAL A 287 -11.50 -5.83 8.69
N ASP A 288 -10.75 -5.05 7.89
CA ASP A 288 -10.65 -5.21 6.44
C ASP A 288 -9.77 -6.37 6.01
N ALA A 289 -8.86 -6.81 6.87
CA ALA A 289 -7.94 -7.88 6.60
C ALA A 289 -8.64 -9.13 6.07
N GLY A 290 -8.17 -9.67 4.94
CA GLY A 290 -8.70 -10.89 4.34
C GLY A 290 -8.48 -12.13 5.22
N THR A 291 -7.57 -12.05 6.19
CA THR A 291 -7.33 -13.10 7.18
C THR A 291 -8.30 -13.05 8.36
N THR A 292 -8.92 -11.89 8.62
CA THR A 292 -9.87 -11.71 9.74
C THR A 292 -11.26 -12.22 9.35
N ASN A 293 -11.72 -13.28 10.01
CA ASN A 293 -12.97 -13.98 9.72
C ASN A 293 -14.08 -13.71 10.74
N ASN A 294 -15.31 -14.09 10.39
CA ASN A 294 -16.44 -14.02 11.33
C ASN A 294 -16.18 -14.87 12.59
N GLY A 295 -16.46 -14.30 13.75
CA GLY A 295 -16.30 -14.89 15.08
C GLY A 295 -14.93 -14.64 15.72
N GLU A 296 -14.01 -13.98 15.02
CA GLU A 296 -12.66 -13.69 15.52
C GLU A 296 -12.61 -12.42 16.39
N THR A 297 -11.51 -12.28 17.13
CA THR A 297 -11.32 -11.25 18.14
C THR A 297 -10.25 -10.26 17.72
N ILE A 298 -10.61 -8.97 17.66
CA ILE A 298 -9.67 -7.86 17.55
C ILE A 298 -9.45 -7.29 18.95
N GLU A 299 -8.26 -7.47 19.48
CA GLU A 299 -7.81 -6.87 20.74
C GLU A 299 -7.12 -5.55 20.46
N VAL A 300 -7.68 -4.46 20.97
CA VAL A 300 -7.15 -3.11 20.83
C VAL A 300 -6.29 -2.75 22.05
N TYR A 301 -5.08 -2.32 21.78
CA TYR A 301 -4.08 -1.94 22.77
C TYR A 301 -4.48 -0.67 23.55
N PRO A 302 -3.81 -0.37 24.68
CA PRO A 302 -4.10 0.79 25.51
C PRO A 302 -3.60 2.10 24.87
N VAL A 303 -4.25 2.52 23.77
CA VAL A 303 -3.88 3.68 22.95
C VAL A 303 -5.11 4.51 22.58
N SER A 304 -4.88 5.73 22.10
CA SER A 304 -5.89 6.55 21.42
C SER A 304 -5.92 6.17 19.94
N VAL A 305 -7.09 5.85 19.40
CA VAL A 305 -7.22 5.33 18.04
C VAL A 305 -8.58 5.68 17.44
N ALA A 306 -8.65 5.76 16.11
CA ALA A 306 -9.92 5.86 15.41
C ALA A 306 -10.72 4.56 15.52
N GLY A 307 -12.04 4.67 15.58
CA GLY A 307 -12.93 3.52 15.49
C GLY A 307 -13.07 2.99 14.05
N ALA A 308 -14.05 2.12 13.80
CA ALA A 308 -14.13 1.37 12.54
C ALA A 308 -15.55 1.14 12.02
N ARG A 309 -15.62 0.93 10.70
CA ARG A 309 -16.78 0.39 9.99
C ARG A 309 -16.68 -1.13 10.01
N VAL A 310 -17.66 -1.79 10.61
CA VAL A 310 -17.67 -3.22 10.88
C VAL A 310 -18.76 -3.88 10.03
N TYR A 311 -18.35 -4.80 9.16
CA TYR A 311 -19.24 -5.52 8.23
C TYR A 311 -19.02 -7.04 8.29
N LYS A 312 -18.34 -7.49 9.35
CA LYS A 312 -18.09 -8.88 9.72
C LYS A 312 -18.59 -9.09 11.15
N GLN A 313 -19.02 -10.30 11.48
CA GLN A 313 -19.34 -10.64 12.87
C GLN A 313 -18.04 -10.73 13.66
N LEU A 314 -17.70 -9.74 14.49
CA LEU A 314 -16.41 -9.69 15.20
C LEU A 314 -16.58 -9.43 16.69
N ILE A 315 -15.58 -9.80 17.47
CA ILE A 315 -15.43 -9.35 18.86
C ILE A 315 -14.34 -8.28 18.87
N ILE A 316 -14.72 -7.02 19.07
CA ILE A 316 -13.77 -5.90 19.13
C ILE A 316 -13.69 -5.45 20.58
N THR A 317 -12.53 -5.61 21.20
CA THR A 317 -12.35 -5.38 22.64
C THR A 317 -11.17 -4.47 22.91
N GLY A 318 -11.37 -3.46 23.75
CA GLY A 318 -10.28 -2.65 24.29
C GLY A 318 -9.52 -3.38 25.39
N SER A 319 -8.42 -2.77 25.84
CA SER A 319 -7.66 -3.27 26.97
C SER A 319 -8.47 -3.13 28.26
N THR A 320 -8.63 -4.24 28.98
CA THR A 320 -9.27 -4.30 30.31
C THR A 320 -8.64 -3.38 31.37
N SER A 321 -7.48 -2.77 31.08
CA SER A 321 -6.83 -1.77 31.94
C SER A 321 -7.44 -0.36 31.84
N GLY A 322 -8.46 -0.14 30.99
CA GLY A 322 -9.25 1.10 30.94
C GLY A 322 -8.55 2.27 30.26
N THR A 323 -7.70 1.99 29.28
CA THR A 323 -6.84 2.99 28.62
C THR A 323 -6.96 2.99 27.09
N THR A 324 -7.83 2.17 26.52
CA THR A 324 -8.15 2.23 25.09
C THR A 324 -9.21 3.29 24.86
N ILE A 325 -8.84 4.32 24.10
CA ILE A 325 -9.67 5.50 23.83
C ILE A 325 -9.99 5.55 22.33
N ILE A 326 -11.27 5.70 22.00
CA ILE A 326 -11.73 6.00 20.64
C ILE A 326 -12.02 7.49 20.52
N ASP A 327 -11.08 8.23 19.92
CA ASP A 327 -11.07 9.70 19.86
C ASP A 327 -11.49 10.26 18.49
N SER A 328 -11.71 9.39 17.52
CA SER A 328 -12.17 9.71 16.17
C SER A 328 -12.93 8.52 15.60
N GLY A 329 -13.65 8.74 14.49
CA GLY A 329 -14.61 7.77 13.99
C GLY A 329 -14.73 7.73 12.47
N VAL A 330 -15.49 6.76 12.00
CA VAL A 330 -15.83 6.58 10.59
C VAL A 330 -17.10 7.33 10.21
N HIS A 331 -17.28 7.60 8.92
CA HIS A 331 -18.46 8.30 8.43
C HIS A 331 -19.75 7.53 8.78
N TYR A 332 -20.72 8.21 9.41
CA TYR A 332 -21.95 7.58 9.90
C TYR A 332 -22.94 7.21 8.78
N GLY A 333 -22.80 7.83 7.59
CA GLY A 333 -23.66 7.63 6.43
C GLY A 333 -24.82 8.64 6.32
N GLY A 334 -25.39 8.79 5.12
CA GLY A 334 -26.25 9.94 4.80
C GLY A 334 -25.43 11.19 4.56
N GLY A 335 -25.79 12.04 3.59
CA GLY A 335 -24.90 13.09 3.05
C GLY A 335 -24.47 14.23 3.98
N ALA A 336 -24.58 14.07 5.31
CA ALA A 336 -24.01 14.98 6.30
C ALA A 336 -22.62 14.47 6.75
N PRO A 337 -21.66 15.36 7.05
CA PRO A 337 -20.29 14.98 7.41
C PRO A 337 -20.18 14.61 8.89
N LEU A 338 -21.00 13.67 9.39
CA LEU A 338 -20.96 13.24 10.79
C LEU A 338 -20.18 11.92 10.89
N THR A 339 -19.51 11.69 12.01
CA THR A 339 -18.78 10.45 12.27
C THR A 339 -19.24 9.75 13.54
N THR A 340 -18.98 8.45 13.60
CA THR A 340 -19.33 7.53 14.69
C THR A 340 -18.12 6.67 15.05
N ALA A 341 -17.96 6.29 16.31
CA ALA A 341 -16.83 5.47 16.75
C ALA A 341 -16.88 4.13 16.01
N PHE A 342 -18.03 3.44 16.12
CA PHE A 342 -18.27 2.22 15.37
C PHE A 342 -19.53 2.37 14.50
N HIS A 343 -19.41 1.98 13.24
CA HIS A 343 -20.53 1.85 12.30
C HIS A 343 -20.70 0.38 11.95
N LEU A 344 -21.80 -0.23 12.38
CA LEU A 344 -22.11 -1.63 12.09
C LEU A 344 -22.99 -1.73 10.83
N ASP A 345 -22.50 -2.43 9.83
CA ASP A 345 -23.12 -2.62 8.51
C ASP A 345 -23.58 -4.07 8.29
N VAL A 346 -24.31 -4.28 7.18
CA VAL A 346 -24.77 -5.60 6.76
C VAL A 346 -23.62 -6.62 6.80
N GLY A 347 -23.83 -7.72 7.52
CA GLY A 347 -22.83 -8.77 7.74
C GLY A 347 -22.22 -8.77 9.15
N SER A 348 -22.50 -7.75 9.96
CA SER A 348 -21.99 -7.64 11.33
C SER A 348 -22.96 -8.13 12.42
N ASP A 349 -23.98 -8.92 12.07
CA ASP A 349 -24.90 -9.51 13.07
C ASP A 349 -24.10 -10.32 14.10
N GLY A 350 -24.47 -10.21 15.38
CA GLY A 350 -23.76 -10.89 16.46
C GLY A 350 -22.41 -10.28 16.85
N THR A 351 -22.08 -9.08 16.36
CA THR A 351 -20.83 -8.36 16.72
C THR A 351 -20.85 -7.93 18.19
N GLU A 352 -19.68 -7.98 18.82
CA GLU A 352 -19.48 -7.50 20.17
C GLU A 352 -18.49 -6.33 20.22
N ILE A 353 -18.81 -5.28 20.98
CA ILE A 353 -17.91 -4.14 21.23
C ILE A 353 -17.80 -3.93 22.74
N ARG A 354 -16.56 -4.02 23.26
CA ARG A 354 -16.31 -4.05 24.72
C ARG A 354 -15.10 -3.23 25.15
N ASP A 355 -15.12 -2.75 26.39
CA ASP A 355 -13.94 -2.22 27.11
C ASP A 355 -13.27 -0.97 26.49
N PHE A 356 -14.07 -0.03 25.95
CA PHE A 356 -13.57 1.25 25.42
C PHE A 356 -14.03 2.46 26.23
N THR A 357 -13.20 3.51 26.21
CA THR A 357 -13.68 4.88 26.40
C THR A 357 -13.84 5.54 25.04
N ILE A 358 -15.02 6.10 24.77
CA ILE A 358 -15.34 6.81 23.53
C ILE A 358 -15.45 8.30 23.88
N GLU A 359 -14.58 9.12 23.30
CA GLU A 359 -14.49 10.56 23.55
C GLU A 359 -14.99 11.32 22.33
N CYS A 360 -16.31 11.57 22.24
CA CYS A 360 -16.86 12.29 21.10
C CYS A 360 -16.48 13.78 21.13
N ASP A 361 -16.25 14.36 19.95
CA ASP A 361 -15.96 15.78 19.78
C ASP A 361 -16.85 16.39 18.69
N GLN A 362 -17.88 17.12 19.14
CA GLN A 362 -18.84 17.77 18.23
C GLN A 362 -18.17 18.81 17.33
N SER A 363 -17.05 19.41 17.76
CA SER A 363 -16.36 20.43 16.98
C SER A 363 -15.66 19.85 15.75
N SER A 364 -15.30 18.56 15.77
CA SER A 364 -14.71 17.82 14.66
C SER A 364 -15.72 17.02 13.84
N GLY A 365 -17.01 17.08 14.19
CA GLY A 365 -18.05 16.29 13.53
C GLY A 365 -18.21 14.88 14.09
N TYR A 366 -17.55 14.55 15.20
CA TYR A 366 -17.62 13.25 15.86
C TYR A 366 -18.72 13.23 16.92
N TYR A 367 -19.88 12.69 16.53
CA TYR A 367 -21.13 12.87 17.28
C TYR A 367 -21.66 11.61 17.96
N PHE A 368 -21.25 10.43 17.47
CA PHE A 368 -21.90 9.18 17.81
C PHE A 368 -20.91 8.17 18.39
N GLY A 369 -21.34 7.41 19.39
CA GLY A 369 -20.56 6.29 19.89
C GLY A 369 -20.68 5.09 18.95
N ILE A 370 -21.84 4.45 18.94
CA ILE A 370 -22.09 3.27 18.10
C ILE A 370 -23.36 3.48 17.30
N PHE A 371 -23.26 3.27 16.00
CA PHE A 371 -24.37 3.39 15.07
C PHE A 371 -24.55 2.11 14.27
N SER A 372 -25.79 1.62 14.21
CA SER A 372 -26.17 0.50 13.36
C SER A 372 -27.60 0.66 12.82
N ARG A 373 -27.88 -0.04 11.71
CA ARG A 373 -29.20 -0.07 11.08
C ARG A 373 -29.52 -1.48 10.59
N GLY A 374 -30.54 -2.09 11.16
CA GLY A 374 -30.98 -3.43 10.79
C GLY A 374 -29.95 -4.52 11.10
N ILE A 375 -29.15 -4.33 12.16
CA ILE A 375 -28.16 -5.30 12.62
C ILE A 375 -28.69 -5.97 13.88
N ASP A 376 -28.64 -7.29 13.92
CA ASP A 376 -29.21 -8.12 14.97
C ASP A 376 -28.12 -8.65 15.92
N ASP A 377 -28.52 -9.08 17.12
CA ASP A 377 -27.69 -9.80 18.09
C ASP A 377 -26.42 -9.08 18.57
N VAL A 378 -26.36 -7.74 18.48
CA VAL A 378 -25.18 -6.94 18.87
C VAL A 378 -25.04 -6.87 20.39
N ILE A 379 -23.83 -7.16 20.91
CA ILE A 379 -23.50 -7.04 22.33
C ILE A 379 -22.61 -5.81 22.55
N ILE A 380 -23.08 -4.86 23.34
CA ILE A 380 -22.30 -3.71 23.79
C ILE A 380 -22.10 -3.83 25.30
N ASP A 381 -20.85 -3.88 25.76
CA ASP A 381 -20.53 -4.07 27.17
C ASP A 381 -19.38 -3.18 27.63
N SER A 382 -19.40 -2.77 28.90
CA SER A 382 -18.27 -2.10 29.56
C SER A 382 -17.71 -0.87 28.82
N LEU A 383 -18.60 -0.04 28.25
CA LEU A 383 -18.21 1.21 27.57
C LEU A 383 -18.40 2.45 28.46
N ILE A 384 -17.49 3.41 28.31
CA ILE A 384 -17.68 4.80 28.74
C ILE A 384 -17.84 5.64 27.47
N ILE A 385 -18.93 6.39 27.35
CA ILE A 385 -19.17 7.27 26.19
C ILE A 385 -19.37 8.69 26.69
N ASN A 386 -18.45 9.58 26.33
CA ASN A 386 -18.44 10.98 26.73
C ASN A 386 -18.84 11.87 25.56
N ASP A 387 -19.54 12.96 25.87
CA ASP A 387 -19.87 14.08 24.97
C ASP A 387 -20.58 13.74 23.64
N ALA A 388 -21.08 12.51 23.50
CA ALA A 388 -21.86 12.06 22.35
C ALA A 388 -23.21 12.79 22.27
N VAL A 389 -23.60 13.19 21.06
CA VAL A 389 -24.98 13.61 20.78
C VAL A 389 -25.91 12.41 20.87
N GLN A 390 -25.45 11.23 20.43
CA GLN A 390 -26.16 9.98 20.62
C GLN A 390 -25.17 8.84 20.87
N GLY A 391 -25.27 8.22 22.05
CA GLY A 391 -24.31 7.21 22.49
C GLY A 391 -24.39 5.90 21.69
N ILE A 392 -25.54 5.22 21.71
CA ILE A 392 -25.74 3.93 21.02
C ILE A 392 -27.05 3.99 20.23
N THR A 393 -27.01 3.53 18.97
CA THR A 393 -28.16 3.47 18.07
C THR A 393 -28.20 2.13 17.37
N ASN A 394 -29.34 1.44 17.44
CA ASN A 394 -29.67 0.34 16.54
C ASN A 394 -31.06 0.58 15.94
N TRP A 395 -31.12 1.13 14.73
CA TRP A 395 -32.40 1.43 14.08
C TRP A 395 -32.87 0.26 13.23
N GLY A 396 -33.96 -0.39 13.64
CA GLY A 396 -34.59 -1.46 12.87
C GLY A 396 -33.94 -2.84 13.00
N GLY A 397 -32.91 -2.98 13.85
CA GLY A 397 -32.42 -4.29 14.30
C GLY A 397 -33.26 -4.87 15.45
N SER A 398 -32.98 -6.11 15.79
CA SER A 398 -33.66 -6.93 16.80
C SER A 398 -32.65 -7.60 17.74
N ASN A 399 -33.18 -8.14 18.84
CA ASN A 399 -32.46 -8.85 19.90
C ASN A 399 -32.64 -10.36 19.80
#